data_AF-A0A2V7VFZ6-F1
#
_entry.id   AF-A0A2V7VFZ6-F1
#
_cell.length_a   1.000
_cell.length_b   1.000
_cell.length_c   1.000
_cell.angle_alpha   90.00
_cell.angle_beta   90.00
_cell.angle_gamma   90.00
#
_symmetry.space_group_name_H-M   'P 1'
#
loop_
_entity.id
_entity.type
_entity.pdbx_description
1 polymer ?
#
loop_
_entity_poly.entity_id
_entity_poly.type
_entity_poly.pdbx_seq_one_letter_code
_entity_poly.pdbx_strand_id
1 'polypeptide(L)' 'MVPRYEWLDDDDAFMTGTRQKVQEFTLTSEFLIAKSLITRLEYRRDFSNSAFFPTESEGIKKSQSTLTVGVIYAFGGKI' A
#
# COMPACT_ATOMS: atom_id res chain seq x y z
N MET A 1 7.57 -5.71 12.60
CA MET A 1 6.81 -4.74 11.79
C MET A 1 7.80 -3.99 10.93
N VAL A 2 7.45 -3.71 9.67
CA VAL A 2 8.33 -3.07 8.69
C VAL A 2 7.57 -1.90 8.07
N PRO A 3 7.96 -0.64 8.37
CA PRO A 3 7.42 0.51 7.67
C PRO A 3 8.17 0.77 6.36
N ARG A 4 7.45 1.27 5.36
CA ARG A 4 7.99 1.78 4.11
C ARG A 4 7.34 3.13 3.80
N TYR A 5 8.15 4.06 3.33
CA TYR A 5 7.71 5.35 2.85
C TYR A 5 8.25 5.57 1.45
N GLU A 6 7.39 5.97 0.52
CA GLU A 6 7.74 6.24 -0.86
C GLU A 6 7.26 7.63 -1.23
N TRP A 7 8.09 8.33 -2.01
CA TRP A 7 7.81 9.68 -2.50
C TRP A 7 8.14 9.74 -3.98
N LEU A 8 7.17 10.19 -4.76
CA LEU A 8 7.25 10.37 -6.19
C LEU A 8 6.93 11.83 -6.53
N ASP A 9 7.92 12.51 -7.07
CA ASP A 9 7.74 13.80 -7.70
C ASP A 9 7.47 13.64 -9.21
N ASP A 10 6.25 13.92 -9.65
CA ASP A 10 5.82 13.81 -11.04
C ASP A 10 5.37 15.17 -11.58
N ASP A 11 6.25 16.17 -11.47
CA ASP A 11 6.00 17.55 -11.93
C ASP A 11 5.79 17.64 -13.47
N ASP A 12 6.29 16.68 -14.23
CA ASP A 12 6.12 16.58 -15.70
C ASP A 12 4.92 15.72 -16.12
N ALA A 13 4.18 15.15 -15.18
CA ALA A 13 3.06 14.25 -15.44
C ALA A 13 3.43 12.98 -16.26
N PHE A 14 4.69 12.57 -16.22
CA PHE A 14 5.20 11.47 -17.02
C PHE A 14 4.79 10.10 -16.46
N MET A 15 4.82 9.93 -15.14
CA MET A 15 4.55 8.62 -14.51
C MET A 15 3.08 8.39 -14.21
N THR A 16 2.33 9.45 -13.89
CA THR A 16 0.95 9.38 -13.42
C THR A 16 -0.06 10.02 -14.37
N GLY A 17 0.41 10.71 -15.43
CA GLY A 17 -0.43 11.45 -16.36
C GLY A 17 -1.02 12.75 -15.79
N THR A 18 -0.66 13.12 -14.56
CA THR A 18 -1.07 14.37 -13.91
C THR A 18 0.12 15.00 -13.21
N ARG A 19 0.23 16.34 -13.21
CA ARG A 19 1.28 17.03 -12.45
C ARG A 19 0.98 16.94 -10.96
N GLN A 20 1.75 16.13 -10.24
CA GLN A 20 1.50 15.88 -8.83
C GLN A 20 2.70 15.29 -8.10
N LYS A 21 2.66 15.36 -6.77
CA LYS A 21 3.59 14.69 -5.86
C LYS A 21 2.81 13.61 -5.13
N VAL A 22 3.10 12.35 -5.43
CA VAL A 22 2.45 11.18 -4.85
C VAL A 22 3.33 10.62 -3.74
N GLN A 23 2.70 10.21 -2.65
CA GLN A 23 3.37 9.71 -1.46
C GLN A 23 2.62 8.47 -0.99
N GLU A 24 3.37 7.46 -0.58
CA GLU A 24 2.83 6.21 -0.05
C GLU A 24 3.49 5.91 1.30
N PHE A 25 2.67 5.55 2.27
CA PHE A 25 3.12 4.98 3.53
C PHE A 25 2.55 3.58 3.68
N THR A 26 3.41 2.59 3.90
CA THR A 26 3.02 1.19 4.06
C THR A 26 3.59 0.67 5.38
N LEU A 27 2.74 0.01 6.17
CA LEU A 27 3.11 -0.66 7.41
C LEU A 27 2.75 -2.14 7.30
N THR A 28 3.77 -2.98 7.27
CA THR A 28 3.61 -4.44 7.16
C THR A 28 3.92 -5.11 8.50
N SER A 29 3.07 -6.04 8.90
CA SER A 29 3.23 -6.87 10.10
C SER A 29 3.01 -8.32 9.73
N GLU A 30 3.88 -9.20 10.22
CA GLU A 30 3.85 -10.62 9.91
C GLU A 30 3.83 -11.42 11.21
N PHE A 31 3.01 -12.47 11.22
CA PHE A 31 2.76 -13.33 12.37
C PHE A 31 2.85 -14.78 11.93
N LEU A 32 3.79 -15.52 12.51
CA LEU A 32 3.87 -16.97 12.33
C LEU A 32 2.84 -17.63 13.27
N ILE A 33 1.76 -18.17 12.71
CA ILE A 33 0.68 -18.82 13.48
C ILE A 33 1.02 -20.28 13.75
N ALA A 34 1.61 -20.96 12.78
CA ALA A 34 2.11 -22.32 12.89
C ALA A 34 3.41 -22.45 12.12
N LYS A 35 4.12 -23.57 12.31
CA LYS A 35 5.41 -23.85 11.65
C LYS A 35 5.42 -23.70 10.13
N SER A 36 4.26 -23.66 9.48
CA SER A 36 4.12 -23.51 8.03
C SER A 36 3.08 -22.47 7.64
N LEU A 37 2.56 -21.68 8.58
CA LEU A 37 1.48 -20.71 8.34
C LEU A 37 1.89 -19.32 8.84
N ILE A 38 2.03 -18.38 7.90
CA ILE A 38 2.28 -16.96 8.18
C ILE A 38 1.03 -16.16 7.82
N THR A 39 0.62 -15.26 8.70
CA THR A 39 -0.35 -14.21 8.38
C THR A 39 0.38 -12.88 8.25
N ARG A 40 0.07 -12.14 7.20
CA ARG A 40 0.58 -10.80 6.93
C ARG A 40 -0.55 -9.80 6.98
N LEU A 41 -0.40 -8.76 7.78
CA LEU A 41 -1.30 -7.62 7.82
C LEU A 41 -0.55 -6.40 7.31
N GLU A 42 -1.10 -5.74 6.31
CA GLU A 42 -0.51 -4.57 5.68
C GLU A 42 -1.51 -3.42 5.65
N TYR A 43 -1.11 -2.27 6.19
CA TYR A 43 -1.83 -1.03 6.07
C TYR A 43 -1.07 -0.11 5.12
N ARG A 44 -1.74 0.34 4.07
CA ARG A 44 -1.18 1.25 3.07
C ARG A 44 -2.01 2.52 3.00
N ARG A 45 -1.33 3.66 2.98
CA ARG A 45 -1.95 4.97 2.81
C ARG A 45 -1.27 5.71 1.67
N ASP A 46 -2.05 6.00 0.66
CA ASP A 46 -1.67 6.75 -0.52
C ASP A 46 -2.20 8.17 -0.43
N PHE A 47 -1.38 9.15 -0.80
CA PHE A 47 -1.79 10.54 -0.80
C PHE A 47 -1.05 11.36 -1.86
N SER A 48 -1.73 12.38 -2.37
CA SER A 48 -1.25 13.27 -3.42
C SER A 48 -1.58 14.72 -3.07
N ASN A 49 -0.78 15.66 -3.57
CA ASN A 49 -1.10 17.09 -3.52
C ASN A 49 -2.27 17.47 -4.45
N SER A 50 -2.55 16.66 -5.46
CA SER A 50 -3.61 16.82 -6.46
C SER A 50 -4.74 15.81 -6.23
N ALA A 51 -5.95 16.11 -6.75
CA ALA A 51 -7.04 15.14 -6.75
C ALA A 51 -6.74 14.07 -7.81
N PHE A 52 -6.42 12.86 -7.37
CA PHE A 52 -5.98 11.77 -8.25
C PHE A 52 -6.68 10.44 -8.00
N PHE A 53 -7.09 10.16 -6.76
CA PHE A 53 -7.66 8.86 -6.41
C PHE A 53 -9.18 8.84 -6.66
N PRO A 54 -9.69 7.99 -7.56
CA PRO A 54 -11.12 7.90 -7.83
C PRO A 54 -11.86 7.30 -6.62
N THR A 55 -13.12 7.72 -6.41
CA THR A 55 -14.00 7.13 -5.41
C THR A 55 -15.30 6.61 -6.02
N GLU A 56 -15.87 5.59 -5.38
CA GLU A 56 -17.16 4.97 -5.75
C GLU A 56 -18.33 5.98 -5.74
N SER A 57 -18.30 6.94 -4.81
CA SER A 57 -19.16 8.11 -4.86
C SER A 57 -18.50 9.21 -5.68
N GLU A 58 -19.27 9.84 -6.59
CA GLU A 58 -18.78 10.88 -7.51
C GLU A 58 -17.75 11.81 -6.86
N GLY A 59 -16.51 11.73 -7.37
CA GLY A 59 -15.43 12.57 -6.89
C GLY A 59 -14.06 11.94 -7.09
N ILE A 60 -13.06 12.80 -6.94
CA ILE A 60 -11.65 12.42 -6.93
C ILE A 60 -11.06 12.96 -5.61
N LYS A 61 -10.43 12.08 -4.83
CA LYS A 61 -9.82 12.41 -3.55
C LYS A 61 -8.31 12.57 -3.68
N LYS A 62 -7.75 13.22 -2.68
CA LYS A 62 -6.30 13.40 -2.51
C LYS A 62 -5.63 12.27 -1.75
N SER A 63 -6.40 11.33 -1.21
CA SER A 63 -5.86 10.21 -0.45
C SER A 63 -6.75 8.98 -0.53
N GLN A 64 -6.11 7.82 -0.48
CA GLN A 64 -6.75 6.51 -0.39
C GLN A 64 -6.05 5.69 0.71
N SER A 65 -6.79 4.84 1.40
CA SER A 65 -6.22 3.93 2.38
C SER A 65 -6.71 2.52 2.09
N THR A 66 -5.78 1.58 2.17
CA THR A 66 -5.99 0.18 1.83
C THR A 66 -5.50 -0.66 3.00
N LEU A 67 -6.32 -1.64 3.39
CA LEU A 67 -5.96 -2.64 4.39
C LEU A 67 -5.94 -4.01 3.72
N THR A 68 -4.83 -4.71 3.83
CA THR A 68 -4.61 -6.01 3.21
C THR A 68 -4.33 -7.05 4.29
N VAL A 69 -5.01 -8.18 4.20
CA VAL A 69 -4.74 -9.37 5.02
C VAL A 69 -4.32 -10.50 4.09
N GLY A 70 -3.11 -11.01 4.28
CA GLY A 70 -2.55 -12.12 3.54
C GLY A 70 -2.36 -13.34 4.44
N VAL A 71 -2.61 -14.53 3.89
CA VAL A 71 -2.33 -15.81 4.54
C VAL A 71 -1.39 -16.59 3.61
N ILE A 72 -0.26 -17.02 4.15
CA ILE A 72 0.81 -17.69 3.41
C ILE A 72 1.02 -19.06 4.07
N TYR A 73 0.91 -20.12 3.28
CA TYR A 73 1.23 -21.48 3.72
C TYR A 73 2.44 -22.03 2.95
N ALA A 74 3.46 -22.49 3.67
CA ALA A 74 4.68 -23.03 3.07
C ALA A 74 4.68 -24.56 3.11
N PHE A 75 4.81 -25.20 1.94
CA PHE A 75 4.95 -26.66 1.82
C PHE A 75 6.43 -27.05 1.86
N GLY A 76 6.80 -28.05 2.66
CA GLY A 76 8.12 -28.69 2.59
C GLY A 76 9.16 -28.30 3.65
N GLY A 77 8.83 -27.46 4.63
CA GLY A 77 9.75 -27.16 5.72
C GLY A 77 9.07 -26.34 6.83
N LYS A 78 9.52 -26.55 8.07
CA LYS A 78 9.23 -25.60 9.15
C LYS A 78 9.91 -24.28 8.77
N ILE A 79 9.15 -23.19 8.76
CA ILE A 79 9.63 -21.81 8.58
C ILE A 79 10.46 -21.40 9.80
#